data_AF-A0A2J8JUG6-F1
#
_entry.id   AF-A0A2J8JUG6-F1
#
_cell.length_a   1.000
_cell.length_b   1.000
_cell.length_c   1.000
_cell.angle_alpha   90.00
_cell.angle_beta   90.00
_cell.angle_gamma   90.00
#
_symmetry.space_group_name_H-M   'P 1'
#
loop_
_entity.id
_entity.type
_entity.pdbx_description
1 polymer ?
#
loop_
_entity_poly.entity_id
_entity_poly.type
_entity_poly.pdbx_seq_one_letter_code
_entity_poly.pdbx_strand_id
1 'polypeptide(L)'
;EKYCRVSGGFSGVKDVYSSTPTHDDVQQSFFLAETLKYLYLLFSGDDLLPLDHWVFNTEAHPLPVLHLANTTLSGTSQGMRRQNPYFQVLYLYYPDD
;
A
#
# COMPACT_ATOMS: atom_id res chain seq x y z
N GLU A 1 -0.60 5.84 -20.47
CA GLU A 1 0.45 5.83 -21.52
C GLU A 1 0.47 7.12 -22.34
N LYS A 2 -0.58 7.40 -23.13
CA LYS A 2 -0.65 8.51 -24.10
C LYS A 2 -0.15 9.89 -23.64
N TYR A 3 -0.42 10.28 -22.40
CA TYR A 3 -0.19 11.66 -21.93
C TYR A 3 0.80 11.80 -20.78
N CYS A 4 1.16 10.71 -20.09
CA CYS A 4 2.07 10.75 -18.94
C CYS A 4 3.43 10.12 -19.26
N ARG A 5 3.54 9.34 -20.36
CA ARG A 5 4.79 8.68 -20.73
C ARG A 5 5.74 9.68 -21.38
N VAL A 6 6.97 9.72 -20.88
CA VAL A 6 8.09 10.51 -21.42
C VAL A 6 9.26 9.56 -21.73
N SER A 7 10.36 10.08 -22.29
CA SER A 7 11.53 9.25 -22.65
C SER A 7 12.14 8.50 -21.45
N GLY A 8 12.12 9.12 -20.27
CA GLY A 8 12.72 8.59 -19.04
C GLY A 8 11.78 7.82 -18.10
N GLY A 9 10.48 7.73 -18.40
CA GLY A 9 9.50 7.14 -17.49
C GLY A 9 8.10 7.73 -17.62
N PHE A 10 7.49 8.06 -16.48
CA PHE A 10 6.18 8.68 -16.39
C PHE A 10 6.24 9.97 -15.56
N SER A 11 5.55 11.02 -16.01
CA SER A 11 5.44 12.30 -15.30
C SER A 11 4.00 12.78 -15.26
N GLY A 12 3.66 13.53 -14.21
CA GLY A 12 2.37 14.18 -14.07
C GLY A 12 2.13 15.21 -15.18
N VAL A 13 0.84 15.48 -15.42
CA VAL A 13 0.40 16.52 -16.35
C VAL A 13 -0.05 17.73 -15.54
N LYS A 14 0.50 18.91 -15.85
CA LYS A 14 0.17 20.15 -15.11
C LYS A 14 -1.25 20.66 -15.36
N ASP A 15 -1.74 20.48 -16.59
CA ASP A 15 -3.09 20.88 -17.01
C ASP A 15 -3.71 19.79 -17.88
N VAL A 16 -4.77 19.16 -17.36
CA VAL A 16 -5.47 18.04 -18.02
C VAL A 16 -6.41 18.49 -19.14
N TYR A 17 -6.73 19.79 -19.23
CA TYR A 17 -7.57 20.33 -20.29
C TYR A 17 -6.76 20.73 -21.54
N SER A 18 -5.44 20.81 -21.43
CA SER A 18 -4.58 21.18 -22.55
C SER A 18 -4.52 20.07 -23.60
N SER A 19 -4.69 20.45 -24.87
CA SER A 19 -4.48 19.56 -26.02
C SER A 19 -3.01 19.18 -26.22
N THR A 20 -2.08 19.99 -25.70
CA THR A 20 -0.63 19.75 -25.65
C THR A 20 -0.19 19.77 -24.19
N PRO A 21 -0.26 18.63 -23.49
CA PRO A 21 0.01 18.57 -22.06
C PRO A 21 1.47 18.93 -21.76
N THR A 22 1.67 19.68 -20.67
CA THR A 22 3.00 19.97 -20.13
C THR A 22 3.26 19.13 -18.89
N HIS A 23 4.51 18.71 -18.74
CA HIS A 23 4.93 17.80 -17.68
C HIS A 23 5.51 18.54 -16.48
N ASP A 24 5.33 17.95 -15.29
CA ASP A 24 5.95 18.41 -14.03
C ASP A 24 7.38 17.91 -13.81
N ASP A 25 7.85 17.00 -14.65
CA ASP A 25 9.18 16.37 -14.58
C ASP A 25 9.43 15.63 -13.26
N VAL A 26 8.36 15.15 -12.61
CA VAL A 26 8.44 14.31 -11.42
C VAL A 26 7.73 12.98 -11.67
N GLN A 27 8.46 11.89 -11.46
CA GLN A 27 7.85 10.56 -11.36
C GLN A 27 7.55 10.28 -9.89
N GLN A 28 6.28 10.45 -9.51
CA GLN A 28 5.83 10.21 -8.15
C GLN A 28 6.06 8.75 -7.74
N SER A 29 6.56 8.51 -6.53
CA SER A 29 6.83 7.14 -6.03
C SER A 29 5.55 6.30 -5.96
N PHE A 30 4.43 6.91 -5.58
CA PHE A 30 3.12 6.26 -5.54
C PHE A 30 2.69 5.72 -6.92
N PHE A 31 3.19 6.28 -8.03
CA PHE A 31 2.84 5.76 -9.35
C PHE A 31 3.31 4.31 -9.51
N LEU A 32 4.50 3.99 -9.00
CA LEU A 32 5.03 2.63 -9.01
C LEU A 32 4.39 1.76 -7.93
N ALA A 33 4.30 2.28 -6.70
CA ALA A 33 3.82 1.52 -5.55
C ALA A 33 2.33 1.21 -5.64
N GLU A 34 1.51 2.16 -6.09
CA GLU A 34 0.05 2.05 -6.09
C GLU A 34 -0.47 1.84 -7.50
N THR A 35 -0.28 2.81 -8.40
CA THR A 35 -0.96 2.80 -9.72
C THR A 35 -0.59 1.57 -10.54
N LEU A 36 0.71 1.28 -10.69
CA LEU A 36 1.14 0.11 -11.46
C LEU A 36 0.86 -1.21 -10.74
N LYS A 37 0.95 -1.24 -9.40
CA LYS A 37 0.62 -2.45 -8.62
C LYS A 37 -0.84 -2.82 -8.77
N TYR A 38 -1.76 -1.87 -8.60
CA TYR A 38 -3.19 -2.12 -8.75
C TYR A 38 -3.56 -2.45 -10.19
N LEU A 39 -2.95 -1.79 -11.19
CA LEU A 39 -3.15 -2.16 -12.59
C LEU A 39 -2.69 -3.60 -12.86
N TYR A 40 -1.56 -4.01 -12.31
CA TYR A 40 -1.06 -5.39 -12.44
C TYR A 40 -1.99 -6.40 -11.77
N LEU A 41 -2.44 -6.12 -10.53
CA LEU A 41 -3.35 -7.01 -9.80
C LEU A 41 -4.71 -7.14 -10.49
N LEU A 42 -5.23 -6.04 -11.05
CA LEU A 42 -6.51 -6.03 -11.78
C LEU A 42 -6.51 -6.98 -12.99
N PHE A 43 -5.35 -7.19 -13.60
CA PHE A 43 -5.17 -8.11 -14.74
C PHE A 43 -4.47 -9.42 -14.38
N SER A 44 -4.25 -9.67 -13.08
CA SER A 44 -3.70 -10.94 -12.57
C SER A 44 -4.81 -11.87 -12.11
N GLY A 45 -4.47 -13.12 -11.78
CA GLY A 45 -5.39 -14.04 -11.11
C GLY A 45 -5.60 -13.67 -9.64
N ASP A 46 -6.77 -14.02 -9.10
CA ASP A 46 -7.16 -13.77 -7.70
C ASP A 46 -6.28 -14.53 -6.68
N ASP A 47 -5.55 -15.55 -7.14
CA ASP A 47 -4.65 -16.38 -6.34
C ASP A 47 -3.29 -15.71 -6.04
N LEU A 48 -2.94 -14.65 -6.78
CA LEU A 48 -1.64 -13.99 -6.63
C LEU A 48 -1.48 -13.27 -5.29
N LEU A 49 -2.50 -12.49 -4.89
CA LEU A 49 -2.55 -11.76 -3.62
C LEU A 49 -4.00 -11.80 -3.09
N PRO A 50 -4.43 -12.93 -2.51
CA PRO A 50 -5.80 -13.11 -2.03
C PRO A 50 -6.15 -12.14 -0.90
N LEU A 51 -7.26 -11.41 -1.03
CA LEU A 51 -7.67 -10.35 -0.10
C LEU A 51 -8.19 -10.87 1.25
N ASP A 52 -8.40 -12.18 1.39
CA ASP A 52 -8.67 -12.87 2.65
C ASP A 52 -7.40 -13.03 3.52
N HIS A 53 -6.22 -12.98 2.90
CA HIS A 53 -4.94 -13.10 3.58
C HIS A 53 -4.17 -11.78 3.69
N TRP A 54 -4.45 -10.82 2.81
CA TRP A 54 -3.71 -9.56 2.70
C TRP A 54 -4.61 -8.34 2.75
N VAL A 55 -4.17 -7.32 3.49
CA VAL A 55 -4.75 -5.99 3.51
C VAL A 55 -3.71 -5.01 3.00
N PHE A 56 -4.11 -4.12 2.10
CA PHE A 56 -3.25 -3.03 1.61
C PHE A 56 -3.42 -1.81 2.50
N ASN A 57 -2.31 -1.17 2.88
CA ASN A 57 -2.37 0.17 3.46
C ASN A 57 -2.64 1.22 2.36
N THR A 58 -2.66 2.50 2.74
CA THR A 58 -2.91 3.62 1.82
C THR A 58 -1.86 3.74 0.71
N GLU A 59 -0.62 3.28 0.94
CA GLU A 59 0.49 3.26 -0.05
C GLU A 59 0.60 1.91 -0.80
N ALA A 60 -0.46 1.11 -0.77
CA ALA A 60 -0.55 -0.20 -1.43
C ALA A 60 0.50 -1.22 -0.97
N HIS A 61 1.06 -1.10 0.24
CA HIS A 61 1.91 -2.13 0.82
C HIS A 61 1.04 -3.27 1.39
N PRO A 62 1.23 -4.53 0.94
CA PRO A 62 0.46 -5.65 1.44
C PRO A 62 0.93 -6.03 2.85
N LEU A 63 -0.01 -6.10 3.78
CA LEU A 63 0.18 -6.51 5.16
C LEU A 63 -0.63 -7.78 5.43
N PRO A 64 -0.06 -8.80 6.09
CA PRO A 64 -0.78 -10.03 6.38
C PRO A 64 -1.86 -9.81 7.45
N VAL A 65 -3.01 -10.47 7.28
CA VAL A 65 -4.06 -10.48 8.31
C VAL A 65 -3.57 -11.27 9.53
N LEU A 66 -3.45 -10.58 10.67
CA LEU A 66 -3.01 -11.17 11.92
C LEU A 66 -4.18 -11.89 12.62
N HIS A 67 -4.14 -13.22 12.62
CA HIS A 67 -5.03 -14.03 13.44
C HIS A 67 -4.40 -14.23 14.81
N LEU A 68 -4.83 -13.44 15.80
CA LEU A 68 -4.48 -13.66 17.19
C LEU A 68 -5.18 -14.93 17.66
N ALA A 69 -4.50 -16.07 17.54
CA ALA A 69 -4.92 -17.26 18.28
C ALA A 69 -4.96 -16.88 19.76
N ASN A 70 -6.06 -17.16 20.45
CA ASN A 70 -6.13 -17.03 21.90
C ASN A 70 -5.02 -17.90 22.50
N THR A 71 -3.84 -17.32 22.75
CA THR A 71 -2.81 -17.94 23.56
C THR A 71 -3.40 -17.98 24.96
N THR A 72 -4.10 -19.05 25.28
CA THR A 72 -4.42 -19.45 26.63
C THR A 72 -3.07 -19.59 27.34
N LEU A 73 -2.68 -18.53 28.04
CA LEU A 73 -1.50 -18.53 28.89
C LEU A 73 -1.75 -19.52 30.02
N SER A 74 -1.34 -20.77 29.84
CA SER A 74 -1.08 -21.67 30.95
C SER A 74 0.16 -21.16 31.68
N GLY A 75 -0.06 -20.32 32.69
CA GLY A 75 0.84 -20.06 33.82
C GLY A 75 2.19 -19.42 33.50
N THR A 76 2.33 -18.12 33.78
CA THR A 76 3.26 -17.56 34.80
C THR A 76 3.31 -16.04 34.66
N SER A 77 3.14 -15.37 35.80
CA SER A 77 3.27 -13.94 35.98
C SER A 77 4.73 -13.52 35.84
N GLN A 78 5.10 -12.87 34.72
CA GLN A 78 6.21 -11.92 34.72
C GLN A 78 5.96 -10.85 33.66
N GLY A 79 6.19 -9.60 34.06
CA GLY A 79 5.83 -8.39 33.31
C GLY A 79 6.45 -8.34 31.93
N MET A 80 5.71 -8.79 30.92
CA MET A 80 5.92 -8.39 29.55
C MET A 80 4.97 -7.23 29.30
N ARG A 81 5.50 -6.05 29.00
CA ARG A 81 4.70 -4.91 28.51
C ARG A 81 3.83 -5.42 27.37
N ARG A 82 2.52 -5.50 27.62
CA ARG A 82 1.49 -5.81 26.63
C ARG A 82 1.51 -4.66 25.63
N GLN A 83 2.39 -4.70 24.63
CA GLN A 83 2.16 -3.91 23.43
C GLN A 83 0.87 -4.46 22.83
N ASN A 84 -0.17 -3.64 22.95
CA ASN A 84 -1.45 -3.95 22.36
C ASN A 84 -1.19 -4.21 20.86
N PRO A 85 -1.52 -5.38 20.30
CA PRO A 85 -1.27 -5.66 18.88
C PRO A 85 -2.03 -4.68 17.98
N TYR A 86 -3.13 -4.08 18.47
CA TYR A 86 -3.83 -2.99 17.79
C TYR A 86 -3.01 -1.70 17.71
N PHE A 87 -1.99 -1.51 18.55
CA PHE A 87 -1.08 -0.37 18.46
C PHE A 87 -0.22 -0.48 17.20
N GLN A 88 0.33 -1.66 16.89
CA GLN A 88 1.08 -1.86 15.64
C GLN A 88 0.18 -1.63 14.41
N VAL A 89 -1.07 -2.10 14.46
CA VAL A 89 -2.05 -1.92 13.38
C VAL A 89 -2.42 -0.44 13.22
N LEU A 90 -2.68 0.28 14.32
CA LEU A 90 -2.98 1.71 14.28
C LEU A 90 -1.81 2.54 13.74
N TYR A 91 -0.57 2.22 14.10
CA TYR A 91 0.62 2.89 13.56
C TYR A 91 0.84 2.61 12.07
N LEU A 92 0.42 1.44 11.58
CA LEU A 92 0.46 1.14 10.14
C LEU A 92 -0.71 1.77 9.37
N TYR A 93 -1.81 2.11 10.06
CA TYR A 93 -3.01 2.70 9.47
C TYR A 93 -3.02 4.23 9.49
N TYR A 94 -2.28 4.84 10.42
CA TYR A 94 -1.98 6.27 10.47
C TYR A 94 -0.46 6.45 10.45
N PRO A 95 0.19 6.36 9.29
CA PRO A 95 1.51 6.96 9.15
C PRO A 95 1.30 8.47 9.30
N ASP A 96 2.03 9.10 10.23
CA ASP A 96 1.94 10.54 10.49
C ASP A 96 2.03 11.35 9.18
N ASP A 97 0.94 12.04 8.83
CA ASP A 97 0.92 13.29 8.05
C ASP A 97 1.00 14.49 9.02
#